data_AF-A0A4Q6B4B7-F1
#
_entry.id   AF-A0A4Q6B4B7-F1
#
_cell.length_a   1.000
_cell.length_b   1.000
_cell.length_c   1.000
_cell.angle_alpha   90.00
_cell.angle_beta   90.00
_cell.angle_gamma   90.00
#
_symmetry.space_group_name_H-M   'P 1'
#
loop_
_entity.id
_entity.type
_entity.pdbx_description
1 polymer ?
#
loop_
_entity_poly.entity_id
_entity_poly.type
_entity_poly.pdbx_seq_one_letter_code
_entity_poly.pdbx_strand_id
1 'polypeptide(L)'
;MAQDQKQEAIIEAAIKRFAHFGVAKTTMTEIATDLSLSKASLYYYFPDKLNLYAAVFTTITSAGADALDAQLAQEPDPFKAIAHFLERRTEFIIKYHNIL
;
A
#
# COMPACT_ATOMS: atom_id res chain seq x y z
N MET A 1 -19.28 -6.35 4.45
CA MET A 1 -18.69 -6.67 5.77
C MET A 1 -17.66 -7.79 5.67
N ALA A 2 -18.02 -9.07 5.48
CA ALA A 2 -17.00 -10.16 5.40
C ALA A 2 -16.17 -10.15 4.10
N GLN A 3 -16.78 -9.70 2.99
CA GLN A 3 -16.10 -9.59 1.69
C GLN A 3 -15.07 -8.47 1.69
N ASP A 4 -15.44 -7.29 2.20
CA ASP A 4 -14.54 -6.13 2.33
C ASP A 4 -13.33 -6.45 3.22
N GLN A 5 -13.56 -7.13 4.35
CA GLN A 5 -12.50 -7.58 5.25
C GLN A 5 -11.49 -8.52 4.57
N LYS A 6 -11.96 -9.43 3.70
CA LYS A 6 -11.05 -10.31 2.94
C LYS A 6 -10.26 -9.54 1.90
N GLN A 7 -10.90 -8.60 1.21
CA GLN A 7 -10.23 -7.76 0.23
C GLN A 7 -9.13 -6.91 0.89
N GLU A 8 -9.42 -6.30 2.04
CA GLU A 8 -8.45 -5.56 2.86
C GLU A 8 -7.29 -6.46 3.31
N ALA A 9 -7.58 -7.65 3.84
CA ALA A 9 -6.54 -8.60 4.25
C ALA A 9 -5.61 -9.00 3.10
N ILE A 10 -6.15 -9.17 1.87
CA ILE A 10 -5.36 -9.44 0.67
C ILE A 10 -4.45 -8.26 0.33
N ILE A 11 -4.97 -7.02 0.39
CA ILE A 11 -4.19 -5.80 0.15
C ILE A 11 -3.06 -5.69 1.18
N GLU A 12 -3.34 -5.91 2.47
CA GLU A 12 -2.34 -5.84 3.54
C GLU A 12 -1.23 -6.88 3.37
N ALA A 13 -1.57 -8.13 3.04
CA ALA A 13 -0.59 -9.17 2.75
C ALA A 13 0.28 -8.80 1.55
N ALA A 14 -0.35 -8.28 0.48
CA ALA A 14 0.36 -7.83 -0.71
C ALA A 14 1.30 -6.65 -0.42
N ILE A 15 0.89 -5.66 0.40
CA ILE A 15 1.75 -4.57 0.85
C ILE A 15 3.01 -5.11 1.53
N LYS A 16 2.85 -6.02 2.50
CA LYS A 16 3.98 -6.61 3.25
C LYS A 16 4.94 -7.32 2.31
N ARG A 17 4.40 -8.10 1.37
CA ARG A 17 5.18 -8.92 0.44
C ARG A 17 5.89 -8.07 -0.61
N PHE A 18 5.20 -7.11 -1.21
CA PHE A 18 5.80 -6.17 -2.17
C PHE A 18 6.85 -5.30 -1.48
N ALA A 19 6.62 -4.81 -0.27
CA ALA A 19 7.61 -4.03 0.47
C ALA A 19 8.89 -4.82 0.78
N HIS A 20 8.79 -6.14 1.01
CA HIS A 20 9.94 -6.97 1.35
C HIS A 20 10.66 -7.54 0.12
N PHE A 21 9.94 -8.07 -0.87
CA PHE A 21 10.51 -8.79 -2.00
C PHE A 21 10.46 -8.02 -3.33
N GLY A 22 9.63 -6.98 -3.42
CA GLY A 22 9.32 -6.26 -4.65
C GLY A 22 8.19 -6.88 -5.47
N VAL A 23 7.49 -6.03 -6.24
CA VAL A 23 6.32 -6.43 -7.05
C VAL A 23 6.68 -7.49 -8.10
N ALA A 24 7.83 -7.35 -8.76
CA ALA A 24 8.26 -8.26 -9.81
C ALA A 24 8.48 -9.70 -9.30
N LYS A 25 9.12 -9.84 -8.12
CA LYS A 25 9.48 -11.14 -7.52
C LYS A 25 8.34 -11.81 -6.75
N THR A 26 7.20 -11.13 -6.61
CA THR A 26 6.05 -11.62 -5.86
C THR A 26 5.01 -12.22 -6.81
N THR A 27 4.47 -13.40 -6.47
CA THR A 27 3.38 -14.05 -7.21
C THR A 27 2.06 -14.03 -6.44
N MET A 28 0.95 -14.13 -7.18
CA MET A 28 -0.41 -14.22 -6.63
C MET A 28 -0.59 -15.46 -5.75
N THR A 29 0.05 -16.58 -6.11
CA THR A 29 -0.04 -17.84 -5.36
C THR A 29 0.52 -17.68 -3.96
N GLU A 30 1.69 -17.05 -3.85
CA GLU A 30 2.32 -16.92 -2.55
C GLU A 30 1.59 -15.93 -1.63
N ILE A 31 1.00 -14.85 -2.17
CA ILE A 31 0.12 -13.97 -1.39
C ILE A 31 -1.10 -14.75 -0.87
N ALA A 32 -1.66 -15.66 -1.68
CA ALA A 32 -2.74 -16.53 -1.24
C ALA A 32 -2.29 -17.47 -0.12
N THR A 33 -1.07 -18.02 -0.23
CA THR A 33 -0.46 -18.86 0.80
C THR A 33 -0.28 -18.12 2.13
N ASP A 34 0.18 -16.86 2.11
CA ASP A 34 0.36 -16.04 3.33
C ASP A 34 -0.96 -15.85 4.11
N LEU A 35 -2.10 -15.95 3.42
CA LEU A 35 -3.45 -15.82 3.98
C LEU A 35 -4.20 -17.15 4.15
N SER A 36 -3.55 -18.27 3.87
CA SER A 36 -4.20 -19.60 3.82
C SER A 36 -5.43 -19.64 2.90
N LEU A 37 -5.39 -18.86 1.80
CA LEU A 37 -6.42 -18.83 0.77
C LEU A 37 -6.04 -19.76 -0.39
N SER A 38 -7.04 -20.30 -1.07
CA SER A 38 -6.81 -20.96 -2.35
C SER A 38 -6.46 -19.92 -3.42
N LYS A 39 -5.71 -20.33 -4.44
CA LYS A 39 -5.45 -19.49 -5.61
C LYS A 39 -6.76 -18.97 -6.22
N ALA A 40 -7.75 -19.85 -6.43
CA ALA A 40 -9.06 -19.47 -6.95
C ALA A 40 -9.75 -18.40 -6.08
N SER A 41 -9.66 -18.51 -4.75
CA SER A 41 -10.23 -17.51 -3.85
C SER A 41 -9.56 -16.15 -3.99
N LEU A 42 -8.23 -16.08 -4.13
CA LEU A 42 -7.55 -14.79 -4.30
C LEU A 42 -7.87 -14.17 -5.68
N TYR A 43 -7.91 -14.99 -6.74
CA TYR A 43 -8.26 -14.54 -8.09
C TYR A 43 -9.71 -14.06 -8.22
N TYR A 44 -10.61 -14.51 -7.34
CA TYR A 44 -11.98 -13.98 -7.25
C TYR A 44 -12.00 -12.51 -6.81
N TYR A 45 -11.12 -12.08 -5.91
CA TYR A 45 -11.02 -10.68 -5.47
C TYR A 45 -10.17 -9.84 -6.42
N PHE A 46 -9.05 -10.41 -6.90
CA PHE A 46 -8.12 -9.72 -7.76
C PHE A 46 -7.80 -10.58 -8.98
N PRO A 47 -8.34 -10.26 -10.17
CA PRO A 47 -8.22 -11.14 -11.33
C PRO A 47 -6.78 -11.29 -11.83
N ASP A 48 -5.89 -10.35 -11.49
CA ASP A 48 -4.48 -10.41 -11.79
C ASP A 48 -3.63 -9.59 -10.80
N LYS A 49 -2.31 -9.70 -10.93
CA LYS A 49 -1.35 -8.99 -10.07
C LYS A 49 -1.40 -7.47 -10.27
N LEU A 50 -1.80 -6.99 -11.46
CA LEU A 50 -1.83 -5.57 -11.76
C LEU A 50 -3.00 -4.88 -11.04
N ASN A 51 -4.17 -5.51 -11.00
CA ASN A 51 -5.33 -5.04 -10.23
C ASN A 51 -5.03 -5.02 -8.73
N LEU A 52 -4.38 -6.07 -8.21
CA LEU A 52 -3.93 -6.09 -6.82
C LEU A 52 -2.90 -4.99 -6.55
N TYR A 53 -1.94 -4.80 -7.46
CA TYR A 53 -0.95 -3.73 -7.37
C TYR A 53 -1.59 -2.35 -7.36
N ALA A 54 -2.57 -2.09 -8.23
CA ALA A 54 -3.29 -0.81 -8.28
C ALA A 54 -4.04 -0.55 -6.96
N ALA A 55 -4.68 -1.56 -6.39
CA ALA A 55 -5.32 -1.44 -5.08
C ALA A 55 -4.30 -1.15 -3.97
N VAL A 56 -3.18 -1.88 -3.93
CA VAL A 56 -2.08 -1.64 -2.99
C VAL A 56 -1.54 -0.21 -3.13
N PHE A 57 -1.26 0.24 -4.35
CA PHE A 57 -0.74 1.57 -4.63
C PHE A 57 -1.72 2.66 -4.17
N THR A 58 -3.01 2.47 -4.44
CA THR A 58 -4.07 3.37 -3.97
C THR A 58 -4.11 3.44 -2.44
N THR A 59 -4.07 2.28 -1.76
CA THR A 59 -4.09 2.21 -0.30
C THR A 59 -2.88 2.89 0.35
N ILE A 60 -1.67 2.70 -0.17
CA ILE A 60 -0.49 3.33 0.44
C ILE A 60 -0.44 4.84 0.18
N THR A 61 -0.93 5.31 -0.96
CA THR A 61 -0.93 6.74 -1.32
C THR A 61 -2.03 7.52 -0.61
N SER A 62 -3.24 6.99 -0.50
CA SER A 62 -4.36 7.66 0.19
C SER A 62 -4.09 7.83 1.68
N ALA A 63 -3.57 6.79 2.36
CA ALA A 63 -3.27 6.85 3.79
C ALA A 63 -2.22 7.92 4.15
N GLY A 64 -1.34 8.29 3.21
CA GLY A 64 -0.31 9.31 3.41
C GLY A 64 -0.79 10.73 3.09
N ALA A 65 -1.64 10.89 2.08
CA ALA A 65 -2.06 12.20 1.57
C ALA A 65 -2.95 12.95 2.57
N ASP A 66 -4.00 12.31 3.08
CA ASP A 66 -5.00 12.98 3.94
C ASP A 66 -4.38 13.53 5.24
N ALA A 67 -3.47 12.75 5.84
CA ALA A 67 -2.78 13.15 7.06
C ALA A 67 -1.79 14.30 6.82
N LEU A 68 -1.09 14.28 5.69
CA LEU A 68 -0.12 15.31 5.32
C LEU A 68 -0.82 16.62 4.99
N ASP A 69 -1.90 16.59 4.22
CA ASP A 69 -2.68 17.78 3.84
C ASP A 69 -3.24 18.49 5.09
N ALA A 70 -3.78 17.72 6.04
CA ALA A 70 -4.30 18.27 7.29
C ALA A 70 -3.20 18.92 8.16
N GLN A 71 -1.98 18.37 8.14
CA GLN A 71 -0.84 18.91 8.88
C GLN A 71 -0.28 20.17 8.21
N LEU A 72 -0.12 20.16 6.88
CA LEU A 72 0.37 21.31 6.11
C LEU A 72 -0.59 22.50 6.18
N ALA A 73 -1.90 22.26 6.19
CA ALA A 73 -2.92 23.31 6.32
C ALA A 73 -2.84 24.08 7.65
N GLN A 74 -2.21 23.50 8.69
CA GLN A 74 -2.10 24.10 10.02
C GLN A 74 -0.73 24.74 10.30
N GLU A 75 0.23 24.65 9.37
CA GLU A 75 1.58 25.19 9.54
C GLU A 75 1.71 26.57 8.86
N PRO A 76 1.75 27.68 9.61
CA PRO A 76 1.85 29.03 9.04
C PRO A 76 3.25 29.36 8.49
N ASP A 77 4.30 28.64 8.88
CA ASP A 77 5.66 28.85 8.38
C ASP A 77 5.92 27.97 7.13
N PRO A 78 6.06 28.57 5.94
CA PRO A 78 6.25 27.81 4.70
C PRO A 78 7.54 26.97 4.71
N PHE A 79 8.58 27.37 5.43
CA PHE A 79 9.81 26.59 5.52
C PHE A 79 9.62 25.34 6.37
N LYS A 80 8.86 25.44 7.47
CA LYS A 80 8.49 24.26 8.28
C LYS A 80 7.55 23.33 7.54
N ALA A 81 6.57 23.88 6.81
CA ALA A 81 5.68 23.08 5.97
C ALA A 81 6.47 22.26 4.94
N ILE A 82 7.44 22.88 4.26
CA ILE A 82 8.33 22.18 3.31
C ILE A 82 9.19 21.14 4.03
N ALA A 83 9.78 21.46 5.18
CA ALA A 83 10.60 20.51 5.93
C ALA A 83 9.80 19.26 6.33
N HIS A 84 8.60 19.44 6.89
CA HIS A 84 7.70 18.33 7.25
C HIS A 84 7.26 17.52 6.04
N PHE A 85 6.96 18.18 4.92
CA PHE A 85 6.67 17.49 3.68
C PHE A 85 7.84 16.61 3.23
N LEU A 86 9.07 17.14 3.24
CA LEU A 86 10.27 16.41 2.82
C LEU A 86 10.58 15.23 3.73
N GLU A 87 10.45 15.40 5.05
CA GLU A 87 10.60 14.31 6.03
C GLU A 87 9.60 13.20 5.75
N ARG A 88 8.31 13.55 5.65
CA ARG A 88 7.24 12.57 5.44
C ARG A 88 7.37 11.86 4.10
N ARG A 89 7.74 12.59 3.05
CA ARG A 89 7.99 12.04 1.72
C ARG A 89 9.18 11.09 1.72
N THR A 90 10.24 11.42 2.45
CA THR A 90 11.44 10.59 2.58
C THR A 90 11.11 9.27 3.30
N GLU A 91 10.37 9.33 4.41
CA GLU A 91 9.88 8.13 5.10
C GLU A 91 9.04 7.25 4.19
N PHE A 92 8.13 7.85 3.42
CA PHE A 92 7.28 7.13 2.47
C PHE A 92 8.11 6.40 1.41
N ILE A 93 9.08 7.09 0.80
CA ILE A 93 9.95 6.49 -0.23
C ILE A 93 10.75 5.34 0.39
N ILE A 94 11.38 5.56 1.54
CA ILE A 94 12.16 4.52 2.23
C ILE A 94 11.28 3.30 2.53
N LYS A 95 10.07 3.51 3.04
CA LYS A 95 9.15 2.43 3.41
C LYS A 95 8.63 1.63 2.21
N TYR A 96 8.36 2.30 1.09
CA TYR A 96 7.65 1.70 -0.05
C TYR A 96 8.47 1.63 -1.35
N HIS A 97 9.79 1.87 -1.34
CA HIS A 97 10.64 1.84 -2.53
C HIS A 97 10.58 0.53 -3.34
N ASN A 98 10.27 -0.60 -2.71
CA ASN A 98 10.10 -1.89 -3.41
C ASN A 98 8.70 -2.06 -4.04
N ILE A 99 7.77 -1.19 -3.69
CA ILE A 99 6.41 -1.13 -4.24
C ILE A 99 6.35 -0.12 -5.40
N LEU A 100 7.04 1.02 -5.28
CA LEU A 100 7.13 2.07 -6.30
C LEU A 100 7.87 1.61 -7.55
#